data_AF-A0A2S9GGQ3-F1
#
_entry.id   AF-A0A2S9GGQ3-F1
#
_cell.length_a   1.000
_cell.length_b   1.000
_cell.length_c   1.000
_cell.angle_alpha   90.00
_cell.angle_beta   90.00
_cell.angle_gamma   90.00
#
_symmetry.space_group_name_H-M   'P 1'
#
loop_
_entity.id
_entity.type
_entity.pdbx_description
1 polymer ?
#
loop_
_entity_poly.entity_id
_entity_poly.type
_entity_poly.pdbx_seq_one_letter_code
_entity_poly.pdbx_strand_id
1 'polypeptide(L)'
;AVRLGAWMEPEPVCFAIAHSPAARDVSLAAVITAIDPETWLPQALGEDELDDGRTVAQVVVGQVEFADVVVLTRPHPDTLAVTRR
;
A
#
# COMPACT_ATOMS: atom_id res chain seq x y z
N ALA A 1 5.08 6.64 -14.08
CA ALA A 1 4.70 6.04 -12.79
C ALA A 1 5.43 4.71 -12.64
N VAL A 2 5.89 4.38 -11.43
CA VAL A 2 6.52 3.09 -11.11
C VAL A 2 5.49 2.22 -10.41
N ARG A 3 5.35 0.95 -10.83
CA ARG A 3 4.46 -0.01 -10.16
C ARG A 3 5.28 -0.88 -9.24
N LEU A 4 4.92 -0.91 -7.95
CA LEU A 4 5.55 -1.78 -6.98
C LEU A 4 5.07 -3.23 -7.15
N GLY A 5 5.85 -4.19 -6.65
CA GLY A 5 5.43 -5.59 -6.58
C GLY A 5 4.24 -5.74 -5.63
N ALA A 6 3.44 -6.80 -5.82
CA ALA A 6 2.18 -7.00 -5.07
C ALA A 6 2.34 -6.96 -3.54
N TRP A 7 3.44 -7.53 -3.03
CA TRP A 7 3.74 -7.61 -1.60
C TRP A 7 4.84 -6.66 -1.13
N MET A 8 5.13 -5.63 -1.93
CA MET A 8 6.09 -4.59 -1.59
C MET A 8 5.41 -3.48 -0.82
N GLU A 9 6.04 -3.03 0.25
CA GLU A 9 5.56 -1.90 1.04
C GLU A 9 6.10 -0.59 0.42
N PRO A 10 5.28 0.47 0.32
CA PRO A 10 5.73 1.73 -0.27
C PRO A 10 6.78 2.44 0.59
N GLU A 11 6.70 2.33 1.92
CA GLU A 11 7.58 3.05 2.85
C GLU A 11 9.07 2.75 2.63
N PRO A 12 9.54 1.48 2.63
CA PRO A 12 10.96 1.19 2.40
C PRO A 12 11.46 1.67 1.03
N VAL A 13 10.59 1.64 0.01
CA VAL A 13 10.93 2.11 -1.34
C VAL A 13 11.08 3.63 -1.35
N CYS A 14 10.12 4.35 -0.78
CA CYS A 14 10.17 5.81 -0.69
C CYS A 14 11.38 6.27 0.13
N PHE A 15 11.64 5.59 1.24
CA PHE A 15 12.82 5.84 2.07
C PHE A 15 14.11 5.64 1.26
N ALA A 16 14.24 4.53 0.53
CA ALA A 16 15.42 4.26 -0.27
C ALA A 16 15.64 5.30 -1.37
N ILE A 17 14.59 5.75 -2.06
CA ILE A 17 14.69 6.80 -3.08
C ILE A 17 15.17 8.11 -2.45
N ALA A 18 14.52 8.55 -1.38
CA ALA A 18 14.84 9.80 -0.68
C ALA A 18 16.26 9.83 -0.10
N HIS A 19 16.82 8.67 0.25
CA HIS A 19 18.16 8.53 0.83
C HIS A 19 19.19 8.00 -0.18
N SER A 20 18.93 8.13 -1.48
CA SER A 20 19.85 7.74 -2.55
C SER A 20 20.33 8.97 -3.35
N PRO A 21 21.38 8.84 -4.18
CA PRO A 21 21.75 9.89 -5.12
C PRO A 21 20.63 10.31 -6.07
N ALA A 22 19.65 9.43 -6.34
CA ALA A 22 18.53 9.69 -7.24
C ALA A 22 17.60 10.80 -6.73
N ALA A 23 17.61 11.10 -5.42
CA ALA A 23 16.84 12.20 -4.84
C ALA A 23 17.22 13.59 -5.38
N ARG A 24 18.36 13.71 -6.08
CA ARG A 24 18.77 14.94 -6.78
C ARG A 24 18.01 15.17 -8.08
N ASP A 25 17.58 14.08 -8.72
CA ASP A 25 17.01 14.09 -10.07
C ASP A 25 15.52 13.72 -10.08
N VAL A 26 15.04 13.08 -9.00
CA VAL A 26 13.67 12.58 -8.88
C VAL A 26 13.06 13.04 -7.57
N SER A 27 11.81 13.49 -7.64
CA SER A 27 10.96 13.78 -6.49
C SER A 27 9.78 12.82 -6.45
N LEU A 28 9.41 12.36 -5.26
CA LEU A 28 8.23 11.54 -5.02
C LEU A 28 7.00 12.46 -4.93
N ALA A 29 6.12 12.36 -5.91
CA ALA A 29 4.92 13.20 -5.96
C ALA A 29 3.78 12.66 -5.09
N ALA A 30 3.53 11.35 -5.14
CA ALA A 30 2.50 10.66 -4.37
C ALA A 30 2.68 9.14 -4.43
N VAL A 31 2.15 8.46 -3.43
CA VAL A 31 1.86 7.02 -3.40
C VAL A 31 0.36 6.83 -3.60
N ILE A 32 0.01 6.07 -4.63
CA ILE A 32 -1.38 5.73 -4.97
C ILE A 32 -1.54 4.23 -4.80
N THR A 33 -2.45 3.81 -3.92
CA THR A 33 -2.75 2.40 -3.65
C THR A 33 -4.14 2.09 -4.16
N ALA A 34 -4.24 1.19 -5.15
CA ALA A 34 -5.52 0.69 -5.64
C ALA A 34 -5.88 -0.62 -4.95
N ILE A 35 -7.09 -0.74 -4.41
CA ILE A 35 -7.56 -1.92 -3.68
C ILE A 35 -8.90 -2.42 -4.23
N ASP A 36 -9.06 -3.75 -4.29
CA ASP A 36 -10.37 -4.37 -4.46
C ASP A 36 -11.02 -4.59 -3.09
N PRO A 37 -12.16 -3.96 -2.81
CA PRO A 37 -12.82 -4.09 -1.52
C PRO A 37 -13.19 -5.54 -1.14
N GLU A 38 -13.50 -6.42 -2.10
CA GLU A 38 -13.87 -7.81 -1.78
C GLU A 38 -12.68 -8.63 -1.26
N THR A 39 -11.44 -8.28 -1.64
CA THR A 39 -10.26 -9.02 -1.20
C THR A 39 -9.54 -8.29 -0.07
N TRP A 40 -9.46 -6.96 -0.14
CA TRP A 40 -8.66 -6.18 0.79
C TRP A 40 -9.17 -6.28 2.23
N LEU A 41 -10.48 -6.17 2.46
CA LEU A 41 -11.01 -6.18 3.84
C LEU A 41 -10.82 -7.56 4.51
N PRO A 42 -11.12 -8.70 3.84
CA PRO A 42 -10.74 -10.01 4.37
C PRO A 42 -9.23 -10.16 4.62
N GLN A 43 -8.38 -9.68 3.71
CA GLN A 43 -6.93 -9.73 3.85
C GLN A 43 -6.42 -8.89 5.02
N ALA A 44 -6.97 -7.69 5.23
CA ALA A 44 -6.59 -6.78 6.30
C ALA A 44 -6.99 -7.29 7.70
N LEU A 45 -8.00 -8.18 7.78
CA LEU A 45 -8.49 -8.78 9.02
C LEU A 45 -8.00 -10.22 9.23
N GLY A 46 -7.31 -10.79 8.25
CA GLY A 46 -6.87 -12.18 8.25
C GLY A 46 -5.50 -12.38 8.91
N GLU A 47 -5.11 -13.65 9.02
CA GLU A 47 -3.85 -14.08 9.61
C GLU A 47 -2.97 -14.87 8.61
N ASP A 48 -3.32 -14.85 7.32
CA ASP A 48 -2.54 -15.51 6.28
C ASP A 48 -1.11 -14.93 6.24
N GLU A 49 -0.13 -15.80 5.98
CA GLU A 49 1.30 -15.44 5.97
C GLU A 49 1.90 -15.49 4.56
N LEU A 50 2.87 -14.61 4.32
CA LEU A 50 3.75 -14.63 3.15
C LEU A 50 4.98 -15.49 3.43
N ASP A 51 5.67 -15.90 2.36
CA ASP A 51 6.90 -16.71 2.44
C ASP A 51 8.03 -16.04 3.24
N ASP A 52 7.98 -14.72 3.43
CA ASP A 52 8.95 -13.93 4.18
C ASP A 52 8.58 -13.71 5.66
N GLY A 53 7.52 -14.36 6.14
CA GLY A 53 7.08 -14.35 7.53
C GLY A 53 6.25 -13.13 7.95
N ARG A 54 5.96 -12.21 7.03
CA ARG A 54 4.96 -11.16 7.26
C ARG A 54 3.56 -11.73 7.08
N THR A 55 2.58 -11.20 7.82
CA THR A 55 1.18 -11.48 7.50
C THR A 55 0.74 -10.68 6.28
N VAL A 56 -0.20 -11.21 5.52
CA VAL A 56 -0.87 -10.49 4.42
C VAL A 56 -1.49 -9.19 4.96
N ALA A 57 -2.11 -9.25 6.15
CA ALA A 57 -2.68 -8.09 6.82
C ALA A 57 -1.66 -6.97 7.06
N GLN A 58 -0.46 -7.30 7.56
CA GLN A 58 0.61 -6.31 7.77
C GLN A 58 0.91 -5.54 6.47
N VAL A 59 1.05 -6.25 5.35
CA VAL A 59 1.42 -5.64 4.07
C VAL A 59 0.27 -4.81 3.48
N VAL A 60 -0.95 -5.35 3.41
CA VAL A 60 -2.06 -4.64 2.75
C VAL A 60 -2.55 -3.44 3.56
N VAL A 61 -2.44 -3.49 4.90
CA VAL A 61 -2.72 -2.34 5.77
C VAL A 61 -1.62 -1.30 5.61
N GLY A 62 -0.34 -1.69 5.65
CA GLY A 62 0.79 -0.78 5.44
C GLY A 62 0.76 -0.07 4.08
N GLN A 63 0.34 -0.77 3.02
CA GLN A 63 0.16 -0.16 1.68
C GLN A 63 -0.93 0.92 1.66
N VAL A 64 -2.03 0.73 2.38
CA VAL A 64 -3.12 1.71 2.49
C VAL A 64 -2.72 2.85 3.43
N GLU A 65 -2.05 2.54 4.54
CA GLU A 65 -1.57 3.52 5.49
C GLU A 65 -0.45 4.39 4.90
N PHE A 66 0.39 3.91 4.00
CA PHE A 66 1.39 4.80 3.41
C PHE A 66 0.84 5.66 2.27
N ALA A 67 -0.36 5.32 1.74
CA ALA A 67 -0.88 5.98 0.54
C ALA A 67 -1.31 7.43 0.80
N ASP A 68 -0.95 8.32 -0.13
CA ASP A 68 -1.55 9.65 -0.24
C ASP A 68 -2.98 9.56 -0.78
N VAL A 69 -3.22 8.62 -1.69
CA VAL A 69 -4.54 8.36 -2.28
C VAL A 69 -4.82 6.86 -2.31
N VAL A 70 -5.95 6.47 -1.73
CA VAL A 70 -6.49 5.11 -1.85
C VAL A 70 -7.60 5.12 -2.90
N VAL A 71 -7.49 4.25 -3.90
CA VAL A 71 -8.48 4.09 -4.97
C VAL A 71 -9.17 2.74 -4.81
N LEU A 72 -10.48 2.76 -4.57
CA LEU A 72 -11.26 1.52 -4.57
C LEU A 72 -11.67 1.21 -6.01
N THR A 73 -11.54 -0.05 -6.43
CA THR A 73 -11.98 -0.50 -7.77
C THR A 73 -13.51 -0.39 -7.95
N ARG A 74 -14.25 -0.32 -6.84
CA ARG A 74 -15.69 -0.12 -6.76
C ARG A 74 -16.07 0.52 -5.41
N PRO A 75 -17.19 1.25 -5.33
CA PRO A 75 -17.69 1.75 -4.05
C PRO A 75 -17.96 0.60 -3.06
N HIS A 76 -17.43 0.70 -1.84
CA HIS A 76 -17.72 -0.23 -0.75
C HIS A 76 -17.75 0.53 0.59
N PRO A 77 -18.91 0.63 1.26
CA PRO A 77 -19.07 1.49 2.44
C PRO A 77 -18.09 1.18 3.58
N ASP A 78 -17.92 -0.10 3.93
CA ASP A 78 -17.08 -0.47 5.08
C ASP A 78 -15.60 -0.21 4.80
N THR A 79 -15.09 -0.63 3.64
CA THR A 79 -13.74 -0.30 3.18
C THR A 79 -13.51 1.20 3.12
N LEU A 80 -14.46 1.99 2.61
CA LEU A 80 -14.34 3.45 2.63
C LEU A 80 -14.26 4.00 4.05
N ALA A 81 -15.05 3.46 4.98
CA ALA A 81 -15.07 3.92 6.38
C ALA A 81 -13.72 3.71 7.08
N VAL A 82 -13.01 2.61 6.79
CA VAL A 82 -11.73 2.28 7.42
C VAL A 82 -10.49 2.78 6.67
N THR A 83 -10.63 3.17 5.40
CA THR A 83 -9.50 3.69 4.59
C THR A 83 -9.51 5.21 4.42
N ARG A 84 -10.59 5.89 4.81
CA ARG A 84 -10.67 7.35 4.78
C ARG A 84 -9.83 7.97 5.89
N ARG A 85 -9.01 8.97 5.51
CA ARG A 85 -8.21 9.81 6.40
C ARG A 85 -8.89 11.15 6.66
#